data_AF-A9TBF7-F1
#
_entry.id   AF-A9TBF7-F1
#
_cell.length_a   1.000
_cell.length_b   1.000
_cell.length_c   1.000
_cell.angle_alpha   90.00
_cell.angle_beta   90.00
_cell.angle_gamma   90.00
#
_symmetry.space_group_name_H-M   'P 1'
#
loop_
_entity.id
_entity.type
_entity.pdbx_description
1 polymer ?
#
loop_
_entity_poly.entity_id
_entity_poly.type
_entity_poly.pdbx_seq_one_letter_code
_entity_poly.pdbx_strand_id
1 'polypeptide(L)'
;MGRNMIVVELLPDSEIPVGYSRRKHGLINKAKELGVLCGNQVVLIVFNPDGSDVEEVATNGNVMDILQRFVDFREYHLQHVHSVQVSSTGAPKDHPQAPPNSTVNPLTVQPTGTSSSAQGLNPAVRSTASTSNT
;
A
#
# COMPACT_ATOMS: atom_id res chain seq x y z
N MET A 1 40.51 1.91 -7.19
CA MET A 1 39.47 0.98 -7.68
C MET A 1 38.11 1.59 -7.38
N GLY A 2 37.25 1.81 -8.39
CA GLY A 2 35.90 2.39 -8.23
C GLY A 2 34.81 1.33 -7.98
N ARG A 3 33.56 1.75 -7.77
CA ARG A 3 32.41 0.84 -7.72
C ARG A 3 32.00 0.41 -9.13
N ASN A 4 31.77 -0.89 -9.32
CA ASN A 4 31.15 -1.42 -10.54
C ASN A 4 29.64 -1.29 -10.47
N MET A 5 29.01 -1.09 -11.63
CA MET A 5 27.56 -1.18 -11.77
C MET A 5 27.11 -2.62 -11.54
N ILE A 6 25.96 -2.78 -10.90
CA ILE A 6 25.30 -4.08 -10.70
C ILE A 6 23.86 -4.00 -11.24
N VAL A 7 23.26 -5.16 -11.53
CA VAL A 7 21.85 -5.27 -11.89
C VAL A 7 20.97 -5.18 -10.63
N VAL A 8 19.75 -4.63 -10.76
CA VAL A 8 18.79 -4.51 -9.66
C VAL A 8 18.01 -5.82 -9.54
N GLU A 9 18.63 -6.81 -8.91
CA GLU A 9 18.07 -8.14 -8.60
C GLU A 9 18.43 -8.53 -7.16
N LEU A 10 17.83 -9.60 -6.65
CA LEU A 10 18.21 -10.15 -5.34
C LEU A 10 19.68 -10.57 -5.39
N LEU A 11 20.46 -10.11 -4.42
CA LEU A 11 21.88 -10.44 -4.34
C LEU A 11 22.07 -11.92 -3.95
N PRO A 12 23.22 -12.52 -4.29
CA PRO A 12 23.62 -13.80 -3.72
C PRO A 12 23.63 -13.74 -2.19
N ASP A 13 23.24 -14.82 -1.51
CA ASP A 13 23.10 -14.87 -0.05
C ASP A 13 24.35 -14.39 0.70
N SER A 14 25.54 -14.68 0.17
CA SER A 14 26.82 -14.23 0.74
C SER A 14 27.03 -12.71 0.70
N GLU A 15 26.39 -12.02 -0.24
CA GLU A 15 26.53 -10.57 -0.45
C GLU A 15 25.40 -9.77 0.20
N ILE A 16 24.25 -10.40 0.50
CA ILE A 16 23.09 -9.73 1.11
C ILE A 16 23.47 -8.96 2.39
N PRO A 17 24.20 -9.51 3.38
CA PRO A 17 24.45 -8.79 4.63
C PRO A 17 25.22 -7.47 4.43
N VAL A 18 26.30 -7.53 3.64
CA VAL A 18 27.13 -6.35 3.33
C VAL A 18 26.36 -5.38 2.43
N GLY A 19 25.64 -5.93 1.44
CA GLY A 19 24.84 -5.18 0.50
C GLY A 19 23.71 -4.42 1.16
N TYR A 20 22.99 -5.06 2.08
CA TYR A 20 21.94 -4.48 2.91
C TYR A 20 22.49 -3.37 3.78
N SER A 21 23.53 -3.65 4.58
CA SER A 21 24.14 -2.68 5.49
C SER A 21 24.57 -1.40 4.76
N ARG A 22 25.28 -1.52 3.63
CA ARG A 22 25.73 -0.37 2.83
C ARG A 22 24.57 0.43 2.22
N ARG A 23 23.59 -0.25 1.62
CA ARG A 23 22.45 0.41 0.95
C ARG A 23 21.53 1.08 1.95
N LYS A 24 21.21 0.39 3.05
CA LYS A 24 20.42 0.91 4.16
C LYS A 24 21.04 2.18 4.73
N HIS A 25 22.33 2.15 5.05
CA HIS A 25 23.01 3.34 5.56
C HIS A 25 23.00 4.50 4.55
N GLY A 26 23.25 4.22 3.27
CA GLY A 26 23.17 5.22 2.20
C GLY A 26 21.76 5.84 2.07
N LEU A 27 20.72 5.02 2.13
CA LEU A 27 19.33 5.45 2.04
C LEU A 27 18.92 6.30 3.26
N ILE A 28 19.29 5.88 4.46
CA ILE A 28 19.06 6.63 5.70
C ILE A 28 19.71 8.02 5.62
N ASN A 29 20.95 8.10 5.14
CA ASN A 29 21.64 9.39 5.00
C ASN A 29 20.94 10.29 3.98
N LYS A 30 20.45 9.73 2.87
CA LYS A 30 19.69 10.51 1.87
C LYS A 30 18.35 11.01 2.41
N ALA A 31 17.63 10.20 3.19
CA ALA A 31 16.41 10.63 3.86
C ALA A 31 16.69 11.79 4.84
N LYS A 32 17.77 11.68 5.64
CA LYS A 32 18.21 12.73 6.56
C LYS A 32 18.61 14.02 5.86
N GLU A 33 19.40 13.93 4.78
CA GLU A 33 19.78 15.08 3.95
C GLU A 33 18.54 15.81 3.45
N LEU A 34 17.57 15.06 2.89
CA LEU A 34 16.32 15.65 2.40
C LEU A 34 15.54 16.36 3.52
N GLY A 35 15.41 15.70 4.67
CA GLY A 35 14.72 16.27 5.82
C GLY A 35 15.36 17.57 6.30
N VAL A 36 16.69 17.60 6.47
CA VAL A 36 17.40 18.78 6.97
C VAL A 36 17.42 19.91 5.94
N LEU A 37 17.71 19.61 4.67
CA LEU A 37 17.94 20.64 3.65
C LEU A 37 16.63 21.29 3.18
N CYS A 38 15.55 20.53 3.12
CA CYS A 38 14.28 20.98 2.55
C CYS A 38 13.17 21.11 3.60
N GLY A 39 13.45 20.80 4.88
CA GLY A 39 12.46 20.86 5.94
C GLY A 39 11.38 19.78 5.85
N ASN A 40 11.60 18.71 5.07
CA ASN A 40 10.62 17.64 4.91
C ASN A 40 10.59 16.72 6.14
N GLN A 41 9.39 16.22 6.45
CA GLN A 41 9.23 15.06 7.33
C GLN A 41 9.31 13.80 6.47
N VAL A 42 10.26 12.91 6.76
CA VAL A 42 10.50 11.67 6.02
C VAL A 42 10.54 10.52 7.01
N VAL A 43 9.85 9.43 6.66
CA VAL A 43 9.88 8.16 7.40
C VAL A 43 10.40 7.07 6.48
N LEU A 44 11.30 6.25 7.01
CA LEU A 44 11.78 5.01 6.41
C LEU A 44 11.53 3.87 7.40
N ILE A 45 10.87 2.80 6.94
CA ILE A 45 10.59 1.60 7.71
C ILE A 45 11.09 0.42 6.90
N VAL A 46 11.91 -0.43 7.51
CA VAL A 46 12.51 -1.61 6.88
C VAL A 46 12.20 -2.83 7.73
N PHE A 47 11.51 -3.80 7.12
CA PHE A 47 11.24 -5.10 7.72
C PHE A 47 12.37 -6.05 7.36
N ASN A 48 13.01 -6.64 8.36
CA ASN A 48 14.01 -7.67 8.11
C ASN A 48 13.29 -8.96 7.65
N PRO A 49 13.83 -9.67 6.64
CA PRO A 49 13.17 -10.83 6.05
C PRO A 49 13.09 -12.03 7.01
N ASP A 50 13.91 -12.05 8.05
CA ASP A 50 13.91 -13.05 9.13
C ASP A 50 12.87 -12.77 10.22
N GLY A 51 12.18 -11.61 10.15
CA GLY A 51 11.18 -11.18 11.12
C GLY A 51 11.74 -10.78 12.49
N SER A 52 13.06 -10.67 12.63
CA SER A 52 13.71 -10.47 13.93
C SER A 52 13.54 -9.05 14.48
N ASP A 53 13.48 -8.05 13.61
CA ASP A 53 13.35 -6.64 14.00
C ASP A 53 12.75 -5.77 12.86
N VAL A 54 12.13 -4.65 13.26
CA VAL A 54 11.77 -3.54 12.37
C VAL A 54 12.74 -2.40 12.60
N GLU A 55 13.41 -1.96 11.54
CA GLU A 55 14.22 -0.75 11.60
C GLU A 55 13.40 0.45 11.12
N GLU A 56 13.33 1.50 11.94
CA GLU A 56 12.64 2.73 11.61
C GLU A 56 13.53 3.97 11.75
N VAL A 57 13.36 4.92 10.84
CA VAL A 57 14.03 6.22 10.88
C VAL A 57 13.01 7.30 10.53
N ALA A 58 12.95 8.34 11.35
CA ALA A 58 12.22 9.57 11.05
C ALA A 58 13.17 10.77 10.98
N THR A 59 12.81 11.74 10.13
CA THR A 59 13.44 13.06 10.07
C THR A 59 12.43 14.13 10.46
N ASN A 60 12.87 15.12 11.25
CA ASN A 60 12.03 16.24 11.68
C ASN A 60 10.72 15.81 12.40
N GLY A 61 10.79 14.77 13.23
CA GLY A 61 9.66 14.25 14.00
C GLY A 61 9.90 12.83 14.52
N ASN A 62 8.87 12.24 15.13
CA ASN A 62 8.82 10.81 15.45
C ASN A 62 8.09 10.03 14.34
N VAL A 63 8.43 8.74 14.19
CA VAL A 63 7.81 7.85 13.19
C VAL A 63 6.30 7.79 13.35
N MET A 64 5.81 7.61 14.58
CA MET A 64 4.38 7.44 14.84
C MET A 64 3.58 8.70 14.53
N ASP A 65 4.12 9.89 14.83
CA ASP A 65 3.45 11.16 14.53
C ASP A 65 3.29 11.36 13.01
N ILE A 66 4.34 11.04 12.25
CA ILE A 66 4.34 11.16 10.79
C ILE A 66 3.39 10.13 10.17
N LEU A 67 3.38 8.90 10.68
CA LEU A 67 2.44 7.86 10.25
C LEU A 67 0.99 8.23 10.56
N GLN A 68 0.71 8.73 11.76
CA GLN A 68 -0.64 9.17 12.14
C GLN A 68 -1.11 10.30 11.22
N ARG A 69 -0.27 11.33 11.01
CA ARG A 69 -0.55 12.41 10.06
C ARG A 69 -0.85 11.89 8.65
N PHE A 70 -0.15 10.86 8.20
CA PHE A 70 -0.40 10.23 6.90
C PHE A 70 -1.74 9.48 6.86
N VAL A 71 -2.08 8.73 7.91
CA VAL A 71 -3.37 8.05 8.03
C VAL A 71 -4.52 9.06 8.00
N ASP A 72 -4.46 10.08 8.85
CA ASP A 72 -5.44 11.17 8.91
C ASP A 72 -5.59 11.82 7.51
N PHE A 73 -4.46 12.21 6.91
CA PHE A 73 -4.44 12.79 5.56
C PHE A 73 -5.14 11.88 4.54
N ARG A 74 -4.84 10.58 4.55
CA ARG A 74 -5.46 9.62 3.62
C ARG A 74 -6.96 9.47 3.84
N GLU A 75 -7.41 9.40 5.09
CA GLU A 75 -8.82 9.31 5.42
C GLU A 75 -9.59 10.53 4.93
N TYR A 76 -9.10 11.74 5.22
CA TYR A 76 -9.75 12.97 4.77
C TYR A 76 -9.71 13.12 3.25
N HIS A 77 -8.57 12.88 2.59
CA HIS A 77 -8.45 13.18 1.16
C HIS A 77 -9.04 12.11 0.23
N LEU A 78 -9.02 10.83 0.58
CA LEU A 78 -9.60 9.79 -0.28
C LEU A 78 -11.13 9.76 -0.27
N GLN A 79 -11.75 10.20 0.83
CA GLN A 79 -13.20 10.39 0.90
C GLN A 79 -13.67 11.52 -0.02
N HIS A 80 -12.84 12.54 -0.25
CA HIS A 80 -13.17 13.69 -1.12
C HIS A 80 -12.89 13.46 -2.61
N VAL A 81 -12.07 12.47 -2.99
CA VAL A 81 -11.89 12.10 -4.41
C VAL A 81 -13.07 11.26 -4.92
N HIS A 82 -13.75 10.50 -4.05
CA HIS A 82 -14.96 9.74 -4.43
C HIS A 82 -16.23 10.59 -4.56
N SER A 83 -16.27 11.80 -4.00
CA SER A 83 -17.44 12.69 -4.06
C SER A 83 -17.40 13.73 -5.16
N VAL A 84 -16.31 13.82 -5.94
CA VAL A 84 -16.31 14.59 -7.19
C VAL A 84 -17.08 13.81 -8.24
N GLN A 85 -18.40 13.95 -8.21
CA GLN A 85 -19.21 13.74 -9.41
C GLN A 85 -18.66 14.71 -10.46
N VAL A 86 -18.02 14.18 -11.50
CA VAL A 86 -17.72 14.95 -12.71
C VAL A 86 -19.06 15.31 -13.32
N SER A 87 -19.58 16.47 -12.93
CA SER A 87 -20.66 17.12 -13.65
C SER A 87 -20.16 17.30 -15.07
N SER A 88 -20.74 16.56 -15.99
CA SER A 88 -20.63 16.77 -17.44
C SER A 88 -21.09 18.20 -17.76
N THR A 89 -20.23 19.18 -17.59
CA THR A 89 -20.40 20.55 -18.09
C THR A 89 -19.64 20.58 -19.42
N GLY A 90 -20.31 20.47 -20.55
CA GLY A 90 -21.20 21.52 -21.04
C GLY A 90 -20.41 22.38 -22.02
N ALA A 91 -20.09 21.82 -23.19
CA ALA A 91 -19.46 22.57 -24.27
C ALA A 91 -20.37 23.72 -24.73
N PRO A 92 -19.83 24.91 -25.08
CA PRO A 92 -20.61 26.01 -25.65
C PRO A 92 -21.35 25.55 -26.91
N LYS A 93 -22.62 25.94 -27.04
CA LYS A 93 -23.55 25.48 -28.09
C LYS A 93 -23.24 25.98 -29.52
N ASP A 94 -22.11 26.64 -29.78
CA ASP A 94 -21.84 27.30 -31.06
C ASP A 94 -20.60 26.75 -31.78
N HIS A 95 -20.48 25.42 -31.93
CA HIS A 95 -19.49 24.83 -32.84
C HIS A 95 -20.15 23.92 -33.90
N PRO A 96 -19.94 24.15 -35.21
CA PRO A 96 -20.56 23.34 -36.26
C PRO A 96 -19.97 21.92 -36.34
N GLN A 97 -20.83 20.93 -36.04
CA GLN A 97 -20.87 19.55 -36.53
C GLN A 97 -19.61 18.64 -36.39
N ALA A 98 -19.69 17.68 -35.46
CA ALA A 98 -19.10 16.36 -35.61
C ALA A 98 -20.24 15.29 -35.51
N PRO A 99 -20.18 14.18 -36.27
CA PRO A 99 -21.36 13.38 -36.67
C PRO A 99 -21.99 12.57 -35.52
N PRO A 100 -23.27 12.16 -35.66
CA PRO A 100 -23.99 11.44 -34.62
C PRO A 100 -23.56 9.97 -34.56
N ASN A 101 -23.64 9.40 -33.36
CA ASN A 101 -23.42 8.01 -32.95
C ASN A 101 -21.97 7.54 -32.71
N SER A 102 -21.53 7.71 -31.48
CA SER A 102 -20.80 6.66 -30.77
C SER A 102 -21.54 6.39 -29.46
N THR A 103 -22.29 5.28 -29.44
CA THR A 103 -22.96 4.80 -28.22
C THR A 103 -21.87 4.36 -27.24
N VAL A 104 -21.56 5.21 -26.26
CA VAL A 104 -20.71 4.82 -25.13
C VAL A 104 -21.61 4.16 -24.09
N ASN A 105 -21.57 2.82 -24.02
CA ASN A 105 -22.18 2.07 -22.93
C ASN A 105 -21.35 2.30 -21.65
N PRO A 106 -21.94 2.75 -20.53
CA PRO A 106 -21.24 2.73 -19.25
C PRO A 106 -21.13 1.28 -18.76
N LEU A 107 -19.91 0.81 -18.49
CA LEU A 107 -19.67 -0.47 -17.80
C LEU A 107 -20.36 -0.40 -16.43
N THR A 108 -21.43 -1.17 -16.27
CA THR A 108 -22.10 -1.37 -14.98
C THR A 108 -21.27 -2.39 -14.19
N VAL A 109 -20.60 -1.94 -13.12
CA VAL A 109 -20.04 -2.85 -12.11
C VAL A 109 -21.19 -3.31 -11.22
N GLN A 110 -21.69 -4.53 -11.43
CA GLN A 110 -22.65 -5.15 -10.52
C GLN A 110 -21.93 -5.69 -9.26
N PRO A 111 -22.51 -5.52 -8.05
CA PRO A 111 -22.06 -6.22 -6.86
C PRO A 111 -22.67 -7.63 -6.84
N THR A 112 -21.84 -8.65 -7.05
CA THR A 112 -22.29 -10.05 -6.94
C THR A 112 -22.36 -10.46 -5.47
N GLY A 113 -23.54 -10.31 -4.87
CA GLY A 113 -23.94 -11.04 -3.69
C GLY A 113 -25.31 -11.65 -3.93
N THR A 114 -25.42 -12.98 -3.92
CA THR A 114 -26.60 -13.71 -3.43
C THR A 114 -26.35 -15.22 -3.38
N SER A 115 -26.48 -15.71 -2.15
CA SER A 115 -26.89 -17.04 -1.69
C SER A 115 -27.49 -18.02 -2.70
N SER A 116 -27.06 -19.29 -2.61
CA SER A 116 -27.97 -20.43 -2.75
C SER A 116 -27.51 -21.60 -1.87
N SER A 117 -28.49 -22.06 -1.09
CA SER A 117 -28.52 -23.16 -0.17
C SER A 117 -28.72 -24.50 -0.90
N ALA A 118 -28.05 -25.55 -0.45
CA ALA A 118 -28.52 -26.93 -0.59
C ALA A 118 -28.13 -27.75 0.64
N GLN A 119 -29.18 -28.24 1.32
CA GLN A 119 -29.23 -29.30 2.32
C GLN A 119 -28.49 -30.56 1.81
N GLY A 120 -27.90 -31.47 2.58
CA GLY A 120 -27.94 -31.79 3.99
C GLY A 120 -27.68 -33.30 4.08
N LEU A 121 -26.80 -33.75 4.98
CA LEU A 121 -26.71 -35.14 5.49
C LEU A 121 -25.87 -35.11 6.77
N ASN A 122 -26.51 -35.43 7.89
CA ASN A 122 -25.97 -35.78 9.22
C ASN A 122 -26.71 -37.09 9.59
N PRO A 123 -26.30 -37.94 10.57
CA PRO A 123 -25.56 -37.59 11.79
C PRO A 123 -24.58 -38.66 12.37
N ALA A 124 -23.96 -38.28 13.51
CA ALA A 124 -23.44 -39.12 14.61
C ALA A 124 -22.02 -39.72 14.39
N VAL A 125 -21.07 -39.67 15.33
CA VAL A 125 -21.11 -40.23 16.69
C VAL A 125 -19.89 -39.71 17.52
N ARG A 126 -20.17 -39.27 18.76
CA ARG A 126 -19.39 -39.36 20.02
C ARG A 126 -18.28 -38.35 20.40
N SER A 127 -18.67 -37.53 21.37
CA SER A 127 -17.91 -36.92 22.46
C SER A 127 -17.22 -37.96 23.37
N THR A 128 -16.01 -37.67 23.82
CA THR A 128 -15.56 -37.92 25.20
C THR A 128 -14.58 -36.84 25.64
N ALA A 129 -15.01 -36.07 26.65
CA ALA A 129 -14.15 -35.28 27.53
C ALA A 129 -13.45 -36.18 28.57
N SER A 130 -12.26 -35.77 29.03
CA SER A 130 -11.81 -35.77 30.44
C SER A 130 -10.28 -35.55 30.49
N THR A 131 -9.75 -34.46 31.03
CA THR A 131 -9.44 -34.16 32.45
C THR A 131 -7.98 -34.48 32.85
N SER A 132 -7.36 -33.48 33.48
CA SER A 132 -6.44 -33.51 34.64
C SER A 132 -4.92 -33.45 34.46
N ASN A 133 -4.39 -32.49 35.24
CA ASN A 133 -3.14 -32.46 36.02
C ASN A 133 -1.83 -32.46 35.22
N THR A 134 -0.89 -31.55 35.50
CA THR A 134 -0.29 -31.20 36.80
C THR A 134 0.30 -29.79 36.74
#